data_AF-A0A8C5R9A0-F1
#
_entry.id   AF-A0A8C5R9A0-F1
#
_cell.length_a   1.000
_cell.length_b   1.000
_cell.length_c   1.000
_cell.angle_alpha   90.00
_cell.angle_beta   90.00
_cell.angle_gamma   90.00
#
_symmetry.space_group_name_H-M   'P 1'
#
loop_
_entity.id
_entity.type
_entity.pdbx_description
1 polymer ?
#
loop_
_entity_poly.entity_id
_entity_poly.type
_entity_poly.pdbx_seq_one_letter_code
_entity_poly.pdbx_strand_id
1 'polypeptide(L)'
;MQIDLTLHFLPATMSPDEIVYLAVLLISIPVGFLFKKVGLKTKKYGAAVTGLALILVTCQIHILHSLITILGTWLIINISPRSCHHLTLGWTFSYLLFFRTVTYFNYPEPTPFTNAVQLLLTLKLLSLAIEVQELIQAKKQEVTTFTKSPMIGRVLQKPGLVEILCYSYCYVGLMTGPFYRYRTYHDWLSQIDSSVIPSWRPMLYRFRMIPIFGIFFLVVSHFFPLDYVRSNAFYERGLPFRLFYMVPIFFVFRMRFYVAWLCAECACIAAAFGAYPVTAKSRSGGGPTVQYEPLSLSADGEASSIAYDYETIKNIDPHGTDFCVKVKDGMRYWNMTVQWWLAQYIYKSAPFHSYVMRSAWTMLISAYWHGIHPGYYISFLTIPLCLAAEGAMESGLLKHLSPSGRLWGDWIQWFMKMRAYDYMCMGFVLLTFEDTIRYWSSIYYCIHVGAVFFFLLGTVLGIQRKRGSPKDKQGAPQNPKQQE
;
A
#
# COMPACT_ATOMS: atom_id res chain seq x y z
N MET A 1 -24.98 19.11 35.73
CA MET A 1 -25.01 17.83 34.99
C MET A 1 -23.61 17.62 34.44
N GLN A 2 -22.79 16.86 35.17
CA GLN A 2 -21.39 16.60 34.87
C GLN A 2 -21.39 15.60 33.72
N ILE A 3 -21.14 16.08 32.50
CA ILE A 3 -21.14 15.24 31.32
C ILE A 3 -19.80 14.50 31.31
N ASP A 4 -19.81 13.28 31.82
CA ASP A 4 -18.68 12.35 31.82
C ASP A 4 -18.47 11.81 30.38
N LEU A 5 -18.00 12.71 29.50
CA LEU A 5 -17.97 12.50 28.04
C LEU A 5 -16.79 11.63 27.56
N THR A 6 -15.83 11.32 28.43
CA THR A 6 -14.54 10.76 27.98
C THR A 6 -14.41 9.24 28.15
N LEU A 7 -15.15 8.59 29.04
CA LEU A 7 -15.00 7.15 29.32
C LEU A 7 -16.06 6.24 28.68
N HIS A 8 -17.25 6.77 28.32
CA HIS A 8 -18.30 6.00 27.66
C HIS A 8 -18.32 6.10 26.13
N PHE A 9 -17.63 7.08 25.53
CA PHE A 9 -17.63 7.27 24.07
C PHE A 9 -16.72 6.27 23.32
N LEU A 10 -15.59 5.90 23.90
CA LEU A 10 -14.61 5.01 23.27
C LEU A 10 -15.14 3.57 23.10
N PRO A 11 -15.77 2.93 24.11
CA PRO A 11 -16.31 1.58 23.97
C PRO A 11 -17.49 1.48 23.00
N ALA A 12 -18.21 2.58 22.77
CA ALA A 12 -19.35 2.62 21.86
C ALA A 12 -18.95 2.80 20.39
N THR A 13 -17.71 3.24 20.11
CA THR A 13 -17.24 3.58 18.75
C THR A 13 -16.07 2.75 18.25
N MET A 14 -15.27 2.16 19.14
CA MET A 14 -14.17 1.24 18.79
C MET A 14 -14.41 -0.14 19.37
N SER A 15 -14.12 -1.18 18.58
CA SER A 15 -14.14 -2.55 19.10
C SER A 15 -12.96 -2.80 20.07
N PRO A 16 -13.07 -3.79 20.98
CA PRO A 16 -11.94 -4.17 21.84
C PRO A 16 -10.66 -4.49 21.04
N ASP A 17 -10.81 -5.15 19.89
CA ASP A 17 -9.69 -5.46 18.99
C ASP A 17 -9.05 -4.18 18.43
N GLU A 18 -9.85 -3.17 18.06
CA GLU A 18 -9.30 -1.89 17.56
C GLU A 18 -8.54 -1.12 18.64
N ILE A 19 -8.98 -1.20 19.90
CA ILE A 19 -8.27 -0.59 21.04
C ILE A 19 -6.94 -1.30 21.27
N VAL A 20 -6.93 -2.64 21.31
CA VAL A 20 -5.70 -3.44 21.43
C VAL A 20 -4.76 -3.16 20.26
N TYR A 21 -5.30 -3.07 19.05
CA TYR A 21 -4.54 -2.78 17.84
C TYR A 21 -3.86 -1.40 17.91
N LEU A 22 -4.59 -0.36 18.32
CA LEU A 22 -4.03 0.98 18.52
C LEU A 22 -2.97 0.99 19.63
N ALA A 23 -3.21 0.27 20.73
CA ALA A 23 -2.25 0.16 21.83
C ALA A 23 -0.93 -0.49 21.36
N VAL A 24 -1.00 -1.58 20.58
CA VAL A 24 0.19 -2.24 19.99
C VAL A 24 0.98 -1.26 19.12
N LEU A 25 0.30 -0.48 18.28
CA LEU A 25 0.95 0.52 17.43
C LEU A 25 1.61 1.64 18.23
N LEU A 26 0.94 2.15 19.27
CA LEU A 26 1.48 3.22 20.11
C LEU A 26 2.65 2.74 20.97
N ILE A 27 2.58 1.54 21.55
CA ILE A 27 3.67 0.93 22.34
C ILE A 27 4.89 0.63 21.45
N SER A 28 4.70 0.33 20.17
CA SER A 28 5.80 0.09 19.24
C SER A 28 6.68 1.33 18.99
N ILE A 29 6.17 2.54 19.21
CA ILE A 29 6.91 3.80 19.04
C ILE A 29 8.06 3.94 20.06
N PRO A 30 7.82 3.92 21.40
CA PRO A 30 8.90 4.02 22.37
C PRO A 30 9.88 2.83 22.29
N VAL A 31 9.38 1.63 21.97
CA VAL A 31 10.24 0.45 21.72
C VAL A 31 11.23 0.69 20.58
N GLY A 32 10.85 1.47 19.56
CA GLY A 32 11.74 1.94 18.50
C GLY A 32 13.00 2.64 19.01
N PHE A 33 12.86 3.55 19.97
CA PHE A 33 14.03 4.26 20.52
C PHE A 33 14.99 3.35 21.28
N LEU A 34 14.50 2.24 21.84
CA LEU A 34 15.35 1.22 22.46
C LEU A 34 16.18 0.51 21.39
N PHE A 35 15.54 0.00 20.33
CA PHE A 35 16.23 -0.71 19.25
C PHE A 35 17.14 0.18 18.41
N LYS A 36 16.92 1.49 18.40
CA LYS A 36 17.82 2.45 17.76
C LYS A 36 19.22 2.46 18.38
N LYS A 37 19.37 2.18 19.68
CA LYS A 37 20.65 2.33 20.39
C LYS A 37 21.45 1.05 20.55
N VAL A 38 20.90 -0.10 20.14
CA VAL A 38 21.52 -1.41 20.38
C VAL A 38 22.28 -1.91 19.15
N GLY A 39 23.24 -2.80 19.40
CA GLY A 39 24.04 -3.43 18.33
C GLY A 39 23.26 -4.42 17.46
N LEU A 40 23.88 -4.85 16.37
CA LEU A 40 23.29 -5.69 15.33
C LEU A 40 22.60 -6.96 15.86
N LYS A 41 23.27 -7.73 16.74
CA LYS A 41 22.72 -8.98 17.28
C LYS A 41 21.44 -8.73 18.09
N THR A 42 21.45 -7.70 18.93
CA THR A 42 20.30 -7.30 19.75
C THR A 42 19.17 -6.75 18.88
N LYS A 43 19.47 -5.97 17.83
CA LYS A 43 18.45 -5.57 16.82
C LYS A 43 17.82 -6.80 16.17
N LYS A 44 18.62 -7.73 15.65
CA LYS A 44 18.14 -8.93 14.93
C LYS A 44 17.25 -9.81 15.81
N TYR A 45 17.79 -10.29 16.92
CA TYR A 45 17.08 -11.26 17.77
C TYR A 45 16.05 -10.58 18.67
N GLY A 46 16.37 -9.42 19.24
CA GLY A 46 15.46 -8.71 20.13
C GLY A 46 14.21 -8.20 19.41
N ALA A 47 14.35 -7.66 18.18
CA ALA A 47 13.19 -7.21 17.42
C ALA A 47 12.28 -8.37 17.00
N ALA A 48 12.88 -9.52 16.69
CA ALA A 48 12.17 -10.75 16.38
C ALA A 48 11.43 -11.32 17.60
N VAL A 49 12.09 -11.38 18.76
CA VAL A 49 11.47 -11.83 20.02
C VAL A 49 10.34 -10.88 20.44
N THR A 50 10.53 -9.58 20.29
CA THR A 50 9.49 -8.58 20.58
C THR A 50 8.27 -8.77 19.67
N GLY A 51 8.49 -8.94 18.37
CA GLY A 51 7.39 -9.19 17.43
C GLY A 51 6.72 -10.54 17.67
N LEU A 52 7.49 -11.58 18.01
CA LEU A 52 6.96 -12.89 18.39
C LEU A 52 6.10 -12.81 19.66
N ALA A 53 6.54 -12.07 20.68
CA ALA A 53 5.78 -11.85 21.90
C ALA A 53 4.46 -11.10 21.60
N LEU A 54 4.51 -10.06 20.76
CA LEU A 54 3.32 -9.32 20.33
C LEU A 54 2.30 -10.27 19.66
N ILE A 55 2.72 -11.07 18.68
CA ILE A 55 1.80 -11.98 17.98
C ILE A 55 1.37 -13.17 18.82
N LEU A 56 2.17 -13.62 19.80
CA LEU A 56 1.72 -14.64 20.76
C LEU A 56 0.56 -14.11 21.60
N VAL A 57 0.65 -12.86 22.05
CA VAL A 57 -0.42 -12.20 22.82
C VAL A 57 -1.66 -11.95 21.96
N THR A 58 -1.49 -11.46 20.73
CA THR A 58 -2.64 -11.05 19.90
C THR A 58 -3.24 -12.18 19.05
N CYS A 59 -2.41 -13.09 18.53
CA CYS A 59 -2.82 -14.13 17.58
C CYS A 59 -2.98 -15.50 18.24
N GLN A 60 -2.38 -15.73 19.41
CA GLN A 60 -2.44 -17.00 20.15
C GLN A 60 -2.06 -18.19 19.23
N ILE A 61 -2.86 -19.27 19.21
CA ILE A 61 -2.60 -20.48 18.40
C ILE A 61 -2.52 -20.18 16.89
N HIS A 62 -3.15 -19.11 16.42
CA HIS A 62 -3.14 -18.75 14.99
C HIS A 62 -1.77 -18.27 14.49
N ILE A 63 -0.80 -18.05 15.38
CA ILE A 63 0.61 -17.83 15.01
C ILE A 63 1.16 -18.96 14.12
N LEU A 64 0.64 -20.18 14.25
CA LEU A 64 1.05 -21.33 13.44
C LEU A 64 0.87 -21.08 11.94
N HIS A 65 -0.11 -20.27 11.55
CA HIS A 65 -0.31 -19.90 10.14
C HIS A 65 0.90 -19.17 9.55
N SER A 66 1.40 -18.17 10.29
CA SER A 66 2.59 -17.43 9.89
C SER A 66 3.83 -18.33 9.86
N LEU A 67 3.98 -19.22 10.85
CA LEU A 67 5.13 -20.13 10.91
C LEU A 67 5.14 -21.11 9.74
N ILE A 68 4.02 -21.76 9.44
CA ILE A 68 3.91 -22.69 8.31
C ILE A 68 4.26 -21.98 7.00
N THR A 69 3.74 -20.76 6.81
CA THR A 69 4.03 -19.96 5.61
C THR A 69 5.52 -19.70 5.46
N ILE A 70 6.21 -19.32 6.55
CA ILE A 70 7.66 -19.08 6.58
C ILE A 70 8.45 -20.34 6.25
N LEU A 71 8.11 -21.47 6.89
CA LEU A 71 8.79 -22.74 6.68
C LEU A 71 8.64 -23.24 5.24
N GLY A 72 7.44 -23.14 4.67
CA GLY A 72 7.19 -23.48 3.27
C GLY A 72 7.98 -22.61 2.31
N THR A 73 8.03 -21.29 2.53
CA THR A 73 8.87 -20.39 1.70
C THR A 73 10.35 -20.73 1.82
N TRP A 74 10.87 -20.96 3.04
CA TRP A 74 12.26 -21.36 3.23
C TRP A 74 12.57 -22.66 2.49
N LEU A 75 11.69 -23.66 2.58
CA LEU A 75 11.85 -24.93 1.87
C LEU A 75 11.92 -24.73 0.35
N ILE A 76 11.00 -23.94 -0.22
CA ILE A 76 10.94 -23.63 -1.65
C ILE A 76 12.23 -22.94 -2.12
N ILE A 77 12.73 -21.95 -1.37
CA ILE A 77 13.98 -21.23 -1.67
C ILE A 77 15.20 -22.17 -1.62
N ASN A 78 15.16 -23.23 -0.81
CA ASN A 78 16.25 -24.21 -0.73
C ASN A 78 16.19 -25.28 -1.82
N ILE A 79 15.01 -25.80 -2.14
CA ILE A 79 14.85 -26.86 -3.14
C ILE A 79 14.96 -26.33 -4.57
N SER A 80 14.29 -25.21 -4.86
CA SER A 80 14.15 -24.71 -6.24
C SER A 80 14.57 -23.24 -6.38
N PRO A 81 15.83 -22.89 -6.06
CA PRO A 81 16.28 -21.49 -5.97
C PRO A 81 16.14 -20.70 -7.29
N ARG A 82 16.16 -21.37 -8.46
CA ARG A 82 16.01 -20.71 -9.78
C ARG A 82 14.57 -20.36 -10.18
N SER A 83 13.60 -21.07 -9.62
CA SER A 83 12.16 -20.91 -9.93
C SER A 83 11.34 -20.62 -8.67
N CYS A 84 12.01 -20.23 -7.58
CA CYS A 84 11.40 -20.13 -6.27
C CYS A 84 10.31 -19.06 -6.20
N HIS A 85 10.38 -18.00 -7.01
CA HIS A 85 9.37 -16.95 -6.96
C HIS A 85 7.96 -17.41 -7.39
N HIS A 86 7.84 -18.17 -8.49
CA HIS A 86 6.55 -18.71 -8.94
C HIS A 86 5.97 -19.70 -7.93
N LEU A 87 6.81 -20.59 -7.40
CA LEU A 87 6.42 -21.56 -6.38
C LEU A 87 6.03 -20.86 -5.07
N THR A 88 6.74 -19.80 -4.68
CA THR A 88 6.44 -19.02 -3.48
C THR A 88 5.15 -18.21 -3.65
N LEU A 89 4.90 -17.67 -4.85
CA LEU A 89 3.62 -17.01 -5.16
C LEU A 89 2.48 -18.01 -5.00
N GLY A 90 2.59 -19.18 -5.63
CA GLY A 90 1.60 -20.26 -5.51
C GLY A 90 1.40 -20.70 -4.06
N TRP A 91 2.48 -20.91 -3.30
CA TRP A 91 2.45 -21.29 -1.89
C TRP A 91 1.75 -20.25 -1.02
N THR A 92 2.20 -19.00 -1.07
CA THR A 92 1.70 -17.94 -0.19
C THR A 92 0.24 -17.59 -0.49
N PHE A 93 -0.15 -17.52 -1.77
CA PHE A 93 -1.55 -17.24 -2.15
C PHE A 93 -2.48 -18.43 -1.90
N SER A 94 -2.04 -19.67 -2.14
CA SER A 94 -2.84 -20.86 -1.77
C SER A 94 -2.99 -20.98 -0.26
N TYR A 95 -1.96 -20.61 0.50
CA TYR A 95 -2.04 -20.57 1.96
C TYR A 95 -3.00 -19.49 2.45
N LEU A 96 -3.05 -18.31 1.78
CA LEU A 96 -4.07 -17.30 2.05
C LEU A 96 -5.48 -17.86 1.80
N LEU A 97 -5.70 -18.63 0.73
CA LEU A 97 -7.01 -19.27 0.50
C LEU A 97 -7.36 -20.23 1.64
N PHE A 98 -6.45 -21.14 1.97
CA PHE A 98 -6.63 -22.06 3.11
C PHE A 98 -6.93 -21.28 4.39
N PHE A 99 -6.13 -20.26 4.70
CA PHE A 99 -6.29 -19.37 5.86
C PHE A 99 -7.68 -18.74 5.93
N ARG A 100 -8.29 -18.40 4.79
CA ARG A 100 -9.65 -17.83 4.73
C ARG A 100 -10.77 -18.87 4.73
N THR A 101 -10.46 -20.14 4.48
CA THR A 101 -11.43 -21.24 4.44
C THR A 101 -11.19 -22.29 5.53
N VAL A 102 -10.36 -22.00 6.53
CA VAL A 102 -10.04 -22.93 7.62
C VAL A 102 -11.27 -23.41 8.38
N THR A 103 -12.32 -22.57 8.46
CA THR A 103 -13.59 -22.89 9.10
C THR A 103 -14.37 -23.99 8.36
N TYR A 104 -14.17 -24.15 7.04
CA TYR A 104 -14.73 -25.28 6.28
C TYR A 104 -14.12 -26.62 6.70
N PHE A 105 -12.96 -26.59 7.35
CA PHE A 105 -12.29 -27.76 7.92
C PHE A 105 -12.51 -27.88 9.43
N ASN A 106 -13.47 -27.14 10.00
CA ASN A 106 -13.77 -27.08 11.44
C ASN A 106 -12.61 -26.56 12.32
N TYR A 107 -11.69 -25.78 11.75
CA TYR A 107 -10.70 -25.05 12.54
C TYR A 107 -11.25 -23.68 13.00
N PRO A 108 -10.75 -23.12 14.12
CA PRO A 108 -11.15 -21.80 14.60
C PRO A 108 -10.88 -20.71 13.55
N GLU A 109 -11.75 -19.70 13.50
CA GLU A 109 -11.58 -18.55 12.61
C GLU A 109 -10.35 -17.72 13.03
N PRO A 110 -9.46 -17.34 12.08
CA PRO A 110 -8.30 -16.53 12.43
C PRO A 110 -8.68 -15.13 12.88
N THR A 111 -8.00 -14.66 13.92
CA THR A 111 -8.19 -13.29 14.45
C THR A 111 -7.86 -12.20 13.41
N PRO A 112 -8.43 -10.99 13.53
CA PRO A 112 -8.07 -9.84 12.69
C PRO A 112 -6.57 -9.52 12.74
N PHE A 113 -5.94 -9.73 13.90
CA PHE A 113 -4.49 -9.59 14.10
C PHE A 113 -3.69 -10.59 13.26
N THR A 114 -4.08 -11.87 13.28
CA THR A 114 -3.41 -12.89 12.47
C THR A 114 -3.57 -12.58 10.99
N ASN A 115 -4.74 -12.12 10.59
CA ASN A 115 -4.96 -11.70 9.21
C ASN A 115 -3.99 -10.57 8.81
N ALA A 116 -3.86 -9.52 9.62
CA ALA A 116 -2.93 -8.42 9.34
C ALA A 116 -1.48 -8.92 9.18
N VAL A 117 -1.02 -9.80 10.06
CA VAL A 117 0.31 -10.42 9.98
C VAL A 117 0.46 -11.25 8.71
N GLN A 118 -0.50 -12.10 8.39
CA GLN A 118 -0.45 -13.01 7.24
C GLN A 118 -0.41 -12.24 5.91
N LEU A 119 -1.15 -11.13 5.81
CA LEU A 119 -1.16 -10.25 4.65
C LEU A 119 0.21 -9.64 4.38
N LEU A 120 0.84 -9.05 5.41
CA LEU A 120 2.17 -8.44 5.30
C LEU A 120 3.26 -9.49 5.07
N LEU A 121 3.16 -10.64 5.75
CA LEU A 121 4.10 -11.73 5.62
C LEU A 121 4.11 -12.31 4.19
N THR A 122 2.94 -12.42 3.57
CA THR A 122 2.82 -12.85 2.16
C THR A 122 3.66 -11.96 1.23
N LEU A 123 3.56 -10.64 1.39
CA LEU A 123 4.34 -9.70 0.58
C LEU A 123 5.83 -9.83 0.86
N LYS A 124 6.22 -9.89 2.14
CA LYS A 124 7.62 -10.00 2.59
C LYS A 124 8.30 -11.28 2.08
N LEU A 125 7.62 -12.42 2.18
CA LEU A 125 8.15 -13.72 1.79
C LEU A 125 8.24 -13.89 0.28
N LEU A 126 7.24 -13.41 -0.47
CA LEU A 126 7.34 -13.42 -1.93
C LEU A 126 8.46 -12.51 -2.43
N SER A 127 8.58 -11.30 -1.89
CA SER A 127 9.68 -10.39 -2.22
C SER A 127 11.04 -11.01 -1.92
N LEU A 128 11.18 -11.69 -0.78
CA LEU A 128 12.41 -12.38 -0.44
C LEU A 128 12.77 -13.47 -1.47
N ALA A 129 11.80 -14.28 -1.90
CA ALA A 129 12.05 -15.32 -2.91
C ALA A 129 12.51 -14.69 -4.25
N ILE A 130 11.89 -13.58 -4.65
CA ILE A 130 12.29 -12.83 -5.84
C ILE A 130 13.72 -12.27 -5.67
N GLU A 131 14.03 -11.63 -4.55
CA GLU A 131 15.36 -11.08 -4.26
C GLU A 131 16.46 -12.16 -4.27
N VAL A 132 16.17 -13.35 -3.75
CA VAL A 132 17.12 -14.49 -3.78
C VAL A 132 17.33 -14.99 -5.22
N GLN A 133 16.26 -15.06 -6.02
CA GLN A 133 16.37 -15.45 -7.41
C GLN A 133 17.17 -14.42 -8.24
N GLU A 134 16.93 -13.12 -8.04
CA GLU A 134 17.70 -12.05 -8.67
C GLU A 134 19.19 -12.14 -8.32
N LEU A 135 19.52 -12.43 -7.05
CA LEU A 135 20.91 -12.66 -6.62
C LEU A 135 21.57 -13.81 -7.40
N ILE A 136 20.86 -14.93 -7.58
CA ILE A 136 21.39 -16.09 -8.31
C ILE A 136 21.58 -15.78 -9.79
N GLN A 137 20.62 -15.09 -10.40
CA GLN A 137 20.69 -14.67 -11.80
C GLN A 137 21.85 -13.70 -12.03
N ALA A 138 22.02 -12.71 -11.14
CA ALA A 138 23.13 -11.77 -11.18
C ALA A 138 24.48 -12.48 -11.06
N LYS A 139 24.65 -13.39 -10.09
CA LYS A 139 25.90 -14.17 -9.96
C LYS A 139 26.19 -15.00 -11.20
N LYS A 140 25.18 -15.61 -11.82
CA LYS A 140 25.35 -16.33 -13.08
C LYS A 140 25.78 -15.39 -14.21
N GLN A 141 25.15 -14.21 -14.31
CA GLN A 141 25.47 -13.22 -15.33
C GLN A 141 26.91 -12.68 -15.18
N GLU A 142 27.34 -12.39 -13.95
CA GLU A 142 28.70 -11.94 -13.63
C GLU A 142 29.76 -12.96 -14.05
N VAL A 143 29.50 -14.25 -13.82
CA VAL A 143 30.38 -15.34 -14.28
C VAL A 143 30.41 -15.42 -15.81
N THR A 144 29.27 -15.23 -16.49
CA THR A 144 29.21 -15.34 -17.96
C THR A 144 29.73 -14.12 -18.72
N THR A 145 29.58 -12.91 -18.16
CA THR A 145 29.87 -11.64 -18.85
C THR A 145 31.09 -10.91 -18.28
N PHE A 146 31.69 -11.44 -17.21
CA PHE A 146 32.78 -10.82 -16.45
C PHE A 146 32.50 -9.36 -16.02
N THR A 147 31.22 -8.95 -16.00
CA THR A 147 30.78 -7.60 -15.69
C THR A 147 30.00 -7.62 -14.39
N LYS A 148 30.43 -6.84 -13.40
CA LYS A 148 29.72 -6.70 -12.12
C LYS A 148 28.39 -5.99 -12.33
N SER A 149 27.31 -6.59 -11.85
CA SER A 149 25.98 -5.99 -11.92
C SER A 149 25.80 -4.98 -10.77
N PRO A 150 25.11 -3.85 -10.96
CA PRO A 150 24.89 -2.89 -9.89
C PRO A 150 24.16 -3.55 -8.69
N MET A 151 24.73 -3.39 -7.49
CA MET A 151 24.25 -4.02 -6.25
C MET A 151 23.14 -3.23 -5.52
N ILE A 152 22.67 -2.12 -6.09
CA ILE A 152 21.71 -1.22 -5.43
C ILE A 152 20.45 -2.00 -5.07
N GLY A 153 20.11 -2.01 -3.77
CA GLY A 153 18.87 -2.61 -3.31
C GLY A 153 18.78 -4.13 -3.48
N ARG A 154 19.91 -4.84 -3.68
CA ARG A 154 19.94 -6.31 -3.80
C ARG A 154 20.40 -6.98 -2.51
N VAL A 155 19.91 -8.20 -2.31
CA VAL A 155 20.36 -9.07 -1.23
C VAL A 155 21.77 -9.55 -1.51
N LEU A 156 22.65 -9.50 -0.51
CA LEU A 156 24.08 -9.84 -0.67
C LEU A 156 24.33 -11.35 -0.62
N GLN A 157 23.56 -12.03 0.23
CA GLN A 157 23.67 -13.47 0.47
C GLN A 157 22.29 -14.06 0.68
N LYS A 158 22.09 -15.30 0.21
CA LYS A 158 20.90 -16.08 0.51
C LYS A 158 20.74 -16.24 2.04
N PRO A 159 19.63 -15.76 2.64
CA PRO A 159 19.41 -15.89 4.09
C PRO A 159 19.13 -17.34 4.49
N GLY A 160 19.60 -17.73 5.67
CA GLY A 160 19.25 -19.00 6.31
C GLY A 160 17.90 -18.92 7.01
N LEU A 161 17.45 -20.03 7.61
CA LEU A 161 16.13 -20.09 8.26
C LEU A 161 15.99 -19.06 9.39
N VAL A 162 17.03 -18.90 10.20
CA VAL A 162 17.04 -17.97 11.34
C VAL A 162 16.91 -16.53 10.87
N GLU A 163 17.60 -16.15 9.79
CA GLU A 163 17.48 -14.83 9.19
C GLU A 163 16.05 -14.56 8.70
N ILE A 164 15.43 -15.54 8.04
CA ILE A 164 14.06 -15.42 7.53
C ILE A 164 13.06 -15.31 8.67
N LEU A 165 13.23 -16.08 9.75
CA LEU A 165 12.39 -15.97 10.95
C LEU A 165 12.54 -14.60 11.61
N CYS A 166 13.77 -14.10 11.78
CA CYS A 166 14.00 -12.80 12.39
C CYS A 166 13.43 -11.65 11.53
N TYR A 167 13.58 -11.74 10.21
CA TYR A 167 13.00 -10.78 9.28
C TYR A 167 11.46 -10.81 9.33
N SER A 168 10.87 -12.00 9.28
CA SER A 168 9.42 -12.19 9.28
C SER A 168 8.77 -11.65 10.55
N TYR A 169 9.35 -11.96 11.71
CA TYR A 169 8.83 -11.58 13.03
C TYR A 169 9.42 -10.30 13.61
N CYS A 170 10.15 -9.51 12.82
CA CYS A 170 10.55 -8.16 13.25
C CYS A 170 9.30 -7.35 13.62
N TYR A 171 9.24 -6.80 14.83
CA TYR A 171 8.06 -6.07 15.32
C TYR A 171 7.71 -4.85 14.44
N VAL A 172 8.71 -4.20 13.85
CA VAL A 172 8.51 -3.06 12.94
C VAL A 172 7.80 -3.55 11.68
N GLY A 173 6.64 -2.96 11.37
CA GLY A 173 5.86 -3.28 10.18
C GLY A 173 5.23 -4.69 10.19
N LEU A 174 5.11 -5.33 11.35
CA LEU A 174 4.59 -6.71 11.47
C LEU A 174 3.09 -6.83 11.13
N MET A 175 2.27 -5.84 11.53
CA MET A 175 0.81 -5.88 11.34
C MET A 175 0.30 -4.88 10.30
N THR A 176 0.42 -3.58 10.59
CA THR A 176 0.02 -2.43 9.73
C THR A 176 0.80 -2.21 8.44
N GLY A 177 1.94 -2.88 8.28
CA GLY A 177 3.02 -2.34 7.45
C GLY A 177 3.70 -1.13 8.12
N PRO A 178 4.51 -0.34 7.41
CA PRO A 178 4.79 -0.43 5.97
C PRO A 178 5.37 -1.78 5.53
N PHE A 179 5.08 -2.19 4.30
CA PHE A 179 5.85 -3.25 3.65
C PHE A 179 7.28 -2.76 3.38
N TYR A 180 8.26 -3.64 3.57
CA TYR A 180 9.65 -3.39 3.24
C TYR A 180 10.32 -4.69 2.78
N ARG A 181 11.39 -4.55 2.00
CA ARG A 181 12.18 -5.68 1.45
C ARG A 181 13.16 -6.24 2.47
N TYR A 182 13.67 -7.45 2.21
CA TYR A 182 14.71 -8.03 3.07
C TYR A 182 15.97 -7.16 3.08
N ARG A 183 16.30 -6.53 1.95
CA ARG A 183 17.42 -5.58 1.90
C ARG A 183 17.27 -4.40 2.87
N THR A 184 16.08 -3.79 2.96
CA THR A 184 15.83 -2.67 3.87
C THR A 184 15.99 -3.08 5.34
N TYR A 185 15.52 -4.28 5.69
CA TYR A 185 15.75 -4.86 7.01
C TYR A 185 17.24 -5.07 7.30
N HIS A 186 17.97 -5.63 6.34
CA HIS A 186 19.41 -5.83 6.48
C HIS A 186 20.18 -4.52 6.62
N ASP A 187 19.82 -3.48 5.86
CA ASP A 187 20.44 -2.16 5.97
C ASP A 187 20.27 -1.57 7.38
N TRP A 188 19.07 -1.69 7.97
CA TRP A 188 18.82 -1.26 9.34
C TRP A 188 19.67 -2.00 10.38
N LEU A 189 19.85 -3.31 10.22
CA LEU A 189 20.73 -4.11 11.08
C LEU A 189 22.20 -3.67 10.98
N SER A 190 22.62 -3.25 9.79
CA SER A 190 24.00 -2.86 9.47
C SER A 190 24.30 -1.36 9.64
N GLN A 191 23.34 -0.56 10.12
CA GLN A 191 23.56 0.88 10.38
C GLN A 191 24.72 1.07 11.37
N ILE A 192 25.74 1.80 10.93
CA ILE A 192 26.85 2.25 11.76
C ILE A 192 26.34 3.43 12.59
N ASP A 193 26.45 3.32 13.91
CA ASP A 193 26.00 4.31 14.90
C ASP A 193 24.61 4.92 14.60
N SER A 194 23.55 4.12 14.73
CA SER A 194 22.19 4.64 14.52
C SER A 194 21.77 5.73 15.51
N SER A 195 22.58 6.06 16.53
CA SER A 195 22.28 7.12 17.48
C SER A 195 22.30 8.51 16.83
N VAL A 196 23.17 8.74 15.84
CA VAL A 196 23.31 10.03 15.14
C VAL A 196 22.19 10.31 14.15
N ILE A 197 21.46 9.27 13.72
CA ILE A 197 20.36 9.43 12.76
C ILE A 197 19.21 10.18 13.44
N PRO A 198 18.69 11.30 12.89
CA PRO A 198 17.60 12.03 13.51
C PRO A 198 16.30 11.21 13.50
N SER A 199 15.70 10.99 14.67
CA SER A 199 14.44 10.22 14.81
C SER A 199 13.35 10.99 15.53
N TRP A 200 13.69 11.76 16.58
CA TRP A 200 12.70 12.46 17.41
C TRP A 200 11.91 13.52 16.61
N ARG A 201 12.61 14.47 15.98
CA ARG A 201 11.95 15.54 15.19
C ARG A 201 11.14 15.00 14.00
N PRO A 202 11.68 14.08 13.15
CA PRO A 202 10.90 13.48 12.08
C PRO A 202 9.68 12.69 12.58
N MET A 203 9.81 11.96 13.69
CA MET A 203 8.70 11.21 14.29
C MET A 203 7.59 12.16 14.76
N LEU A 204 7.93 13.23 15.50
CA LEU A 204 6.94 14.22 15.94
C LEU A 204 6.24 14.91 14.76
N TYR A 205 6.98 15.25 13.71
CA TYR A 205 6.40 15.82 12.49
C TYR A 205 5.38 14.87 11.85
N ARG A 206 5.66 13.57 11.87
CA ARG A 206 4.75 12.55 11.34
C ARG A 206 3.56 12.29 12.27
N PHE A 207 3.79 12.34 13.59
CA PHE A 207 2.79 12.11 14.64
C PHE A 207 1.74 13.22 14.74
N ARG A 208 2.08 14.47 14.41
CA ARG A 208 1.22 15.66 14.66
C ARG A 208 -0.22 15.56 14.17
N MET A 209 -0.48 14.84 13.07
CA MET A 209 -1.82 14.69 12.49
C MET A 209 -2.61 13.52 13.06
N ILE A 210 -1.95 12.59 13.77
CA ILE A 210 -2.58 11.37 14.29
C ILE A 210 -3.74 11.68 15.25
N PRO A 211 -3.60 12.58 16.25
CA PRO A 211 -4.71 12.92 17.14
C PRO A 211 -5.89 13.53 16.41
N ILE A 212 -5.63 14.38 15.40
CA ILE A 212 -6.66 15.06 14.60
C ILE A 212 -7.47 14.02 13.81
N PHE A 213 -6.80 13.10 13.11
CA PHE A 213 -7.47 12.02 12.38
C PHE A 213 -8.20 11.06 13.33
N GLY A 214 -7.65 10.78 14.51
CA GLY A 214 -8.29 9.97 15.54
C GLY A 214 -9.61 10.59 16.03
N ILE A 215 -9.61 11.89 16.33
CA ILE A 215 -10.83 12.62 16.74
C ILE A 215 -11.87 12.60 15.60
N PHE A 216 -11.45 12.87 14.36
CA PHE A 216 -12.35 12.81 13.21
C PHE A 216 -12.93 11.42 12.99
N PHE A 217 -12.13 10.37 13.16
CA PHE A 217 -12.59 8.99 13.11
C PHE A 217 -13.70 8.74 14.16
N LEU A 218 -13.43 9.04 15.44
CA LEU A 218 -14.36 8.79 16.54
C LEU A 218 -15.66 9.59 16.42
N VAL A 219 -15.56 10.87 16.06
CA VAL A 219 -16.73 11.76 15.95
C VAL A 219 -17.60 11.35 14.78
N VAL A 220 -17.02 11.16 13.59
CA VAL A 220 -17.82 10.87 12.38
C VAL A 220 -18.36 9.44 12.41
N SER A 221 -17.63 8.46 12.96
CA SER A 221 -18.12 7.08 13.07
C SER A 221 -19.32 6.96 14.01
N HIS A 222 -19.37 7.80 15.06
CA HIS A 222 -20.52 7.88 15.97
C HIS A 222 -21.80 8.31 15.25
N PHE A 223 -21.72 9.35 14.40
CA PHE A 223 -22.88 9.88 13.69
C PHE A 223 -23.26 9.08 12.43
N PHE A 224 -22.30 8.39 11.82
CA PHE A 224 -22.48 7.66 10.57
C PHE A 224 -22.02 6.19 10.72
N PRO A 225 -22.69 5.38 11.54
CA PRO A 225 -22.34 3.98 11.72
C PRO A 225 -22.54 3.19 10.43
N LEU A 226 -21.62 2.27 10.14
CA LEU A 226 -21.69 1.42 8.94
C LEU A 226 -22.93 0.53 8.96
N ASP A 227 -23.31 0.00 10.12
CA ASP A 227 -24.44 -0.94 10.25
C ASP A 227 -25.80 -0.33 9.89
N TYR A 228 -25.93 1.00 9.97
CA TYR A 228 -27.17 1.66 9.53
C TYR A 228 -27.47 1.38 8.05
N VAL A 229 -26.44 1.25 7.20
CA VAL A 229 -26.57 0.94 5.77
C VAL A 229 -27.28 -0.40 5.54
N ARG A 230 -27.15 -1.35 6.48
CA ARG A 230 -27.78 -2.68 6.40
C ARG A 230 -29.26 -2.66 6.78
N SER A 231 -29.74 -1.59 7.42
CA SER A 231 -31.11 -1.49 7.93
C SER A 231 -32.12 -1.11 6.85
N ASN A 232 -33.37 -1.56 6.97
CA ASN A 232 -34.46 -1.13 6.07
C ASN A 232 -34.72 0.38 6.15
N ALA A 233 -34.60 0.97 7.34
CA ALA A 233 -34.76 2.40 7.58
C ALA A 233 -33.77 3.27 6.77
N PHE A 234 -32.60 2.74 6.39
CA PHE A 234 -31.69 3.42 5.48
C PHE A 234 -32.25 3.49 4.05
N TYR A 235 -32.87 2.40 3.59
CA TYR A 235 -33.40 2.32 2.23
C TYR A 235 -34.72 3.06 2.03
N GLU A 236 -35.43 3.39 3.11
CA GLU A 236 -36.56 4.32 3.12
C GLU A 236 -36.14 5.78 2.90
N ARG A 237 -34.85 6.11 3.06
CA ARG A 237 -34.33 7.46 2.80
C ARG A 237 -34.24 7.74 1.31
N GLY A 238 -34.44 9.01 0.95
CA GLY A 238 -34.33 9.49 -0.42
C GLY A 238 -32.94 9.28 -1.04
N LEU A 239 -32.87 9.26 -2.37
CA LEU A 239 -31.63 9.07 -3.13
C LEU A 239 -30.48 10.02 -2.72
N PRO A 240 -30.70 11.34 -2.51
CA PRO A 240 -29.62 12.25 -2.11
C PRO A 240 -28.97 11.86 -0.78
N PHE A 241 -29.76 11.39 0.19
CA PHE A 241 -29.24 10.95 1.48
C PHE A 241 -28.38 9.68 1.33
N ARG A 242 -28.85 8.70 0.55
CA ARG A 242 -28.09 7.47 0.31
C ARG A 242 -26.77 7.74 -0.43
N LEU A 243 -26.78 8.64 -1.42
CA LEU A 243 -25.57 9.10 -2.10
C LEU A 243 -24.63 9.89 -1.17
N PHE A 244 -25.17 10.68 -0.26
CA PHE A 244 -24.38 11.40 0.73
C PHE A 244 -23.72 10.43 1.72
N TYR A 245 -24.41 9.38 2.15
CA TYR A 245 -23.97 8.52 3.25
C TYR A 245 -22.66 7.75 2.97
N MET A 246 -22.33 7.44 1.71
CA MET A 246 -21.02 6.86 1.38
C MET A 246 -19.84 7.81 1.67
N VAL A 247 -20.06 9.13 1.68
CA VAL A 247 -19.01 10.14 1.91
C VAL A 247 -18.46 10.07 3.34
N PRO A 248 -19.27 10.17 4.41
CA PRO A 248 -18.76 10.02 5.77
C PRO A 248 -18.23 8.60 6.04
N ILE A 249 -18.80 7.55 5.43
CA ILE A 249 -18.27 6.18 5.57
C ILE A 249 -16.84 6.08 5.01
N PHE A 250 -16.59 6.58 3.81
CA PHE A 250 -15.24 6.58 3.26
C PHE A 250 -14.29 7.53 4.01
N PHE A 251 -14.80 8.65 4.52
CA PHE A 251 -14.02 9.53 5.38
C PHE A 251 -13.56 8.81 6.64
N VAL A 252 -14.46 8.15 7.37
CA VAL A 252 -14.14 7.33 8.56
C VAL A 252 -13.13 6.23 8.20
N PHE A 253 -13.34 5.54 7.08
CA PHE A 253 -12.42 4.53 6.58
C PHE A 253 -11.00 5.10 6.39
N ARG A 254 -10.86 6.25 5.72
CA ARG A 254 -9.57 6.91 5.52
C ARG A 254 -8.92 7.34 6.83
N MET A 255 -9.66 8.02 7.72
CA MET A 255 -9.12 8.49 9.00
C MET A 255 -8.56 7.34 9.83
N ARG A 256 -9.28 6.20 9.88
CA ARG A 256 -8.82 4.99 10.57
C ARG A 256 -7.49 4.48 10.03
N PHE A 257 -7.36 4.35 8.71
CA PHE A 257 -6.11 3.90 8.09
C PHE A 257 -4.97 4.93 8.20
N TYR A 258 -5.28 6.23 8.17
CA TYR A 258 -4.28 7.28 8.39
C TYR A 258 -3.67 7.17 9.79
N VAL A 259 -4.48 7.01 10.82
CA VAL A 259 -3.99 6.78 12.19
C VAL A 259 -3.09 5.55 12.22
N ALA A 260 -3.57 4.41 11.71
CA ALA A 260 -2.84 3.15 11.77
C ALA A 260 -1.48 3.21 11.04
N TRP A 261 -1.46 3.72 9.80
CA TRP A 261 -0.23 3.80 9.03
C TRP A 261 0.74 4.86 9.55
N LEU A 262 0.26 6.02 10.00
CA LEU A 262 1.14 7.03 10.58
C LEU A 262 1.76 6.57 11.90
N CYS A 263 1.02 5.86 12.76
CA CYS A 263 1.59 5.26 13.97
C CYS A 263 2.68 4.23 13.62
N ALA A 264 2.42 3.37 12.63
CA ALA A 264 3.40 2.37 12.20
C ALA A 264 4.66 3.00 11.60
N GLU A 265 4.51 4.07 10.81
CA GLU A 265 5.64 4.86 10.34
C GLU A 265 6.41 5.53 11.48
N CYS A 266 5.72 6.05 12.50
CA CYS A 266 6.37 6.61 13.69
C CYS A 266 7.22 5.55 14.41
N ALA A 267 6.75 4.30 14.49
CA ALA A 267 7.52 3.20 15.05
C ALA A 267 8.78 2.88 14.23
N CYS A 268 8.68 2.89 12.89
CA CYS A 268 9.85 2.78 12.00
C CYS A 268 10.85 3.92 12.25
N ILE A 269 10.36 5.18 12.26
CA ILE A 269 11.20 6.37 12.42
C ILE A 269 11.91 6.36 13.78
N ALA A 270 11.19 5.99 14.85
CA ALA A 270 11.75 5.88 16.20
C ALA A 270 12.90 4.87 16.27
N ALA A 271 12.81 3.78 15.50
CA ALA A 271 13.86 2.75 15.37
C ALA A 271 15.00 3.12 14.41
N ALA A 272 14.97 4.29 13.76
CA ALA A 272 15.79 4.64 12.60
C ALA A 272 15.66 3.62 11.44
N PHE A 273 14.55 2.87 11.40
CA PHE A 273 14.29 1.86 10.39
C PHE A 273 13.88 2.50 9.06
N GLY A 274 14.53 2.09 7.98
CA GLY A 274 14.31 2.68 6.66
C GLY A 274 14.87 4.09 6.48
N ALA A 275 15.71 4.55 7.42
CA ALA A 275 16.45 5.79 7.30
C ALA A 275 17.61 5.62 6.30
N TYR A 276 17.69 6.52 5.32
CA TYR A 276 18.79 6.58 4.38
C TYR A 276 19.25 8.03 4.19
N PRO A 277 20.52 8.25 3.79
CA PRO A 277 20.96 9.56 3.34
C PRO A 277 20.06 10.08 2.21
N VAL A 278 19.76 11.38 2.20
CA VAL A 278 18.95 12.00 1.13
C VAL A 278 19.57 11.77 -0.26
N THR A 279 20.90 11.64 -0.32
CA THR A 279 21.64 11.31 -1.55
C THR A 279 21.29 9.94 -2.13
N ALA A 280 20.77 9.00 -1.34
CA ALA A 280 20.34 7.66 -1.77
C ALA A 280 19.06 7.71 -2.64
N LYS A 281 18.35 8.84 -2.67
CA LYS A 281 17.12 9.07 -3.44
C LYS A 281 16.13 7.93 -3.26
N SER A 282 15.89 7.57 -2.00
CA SER A 282 15.06 6.43 -1.63
C SER A 282 13.62 6.61 -2.08
N ARG A 283 12.93 5.49 -2.34
CA ARG A 283 11.49 5.48 -2.67
C ARG A 283 10.72 4.53 -1.75
N SER A 284 9.48 4.90 -1.45
CA SER A 284 8.54 4.08 -0.69
C SER A 284 8.49 2.64 -1.20
N GLY A 285 8.69 1.68 -0.28
CA GLY A 285 8.74 0.24 -0.53
C GLY A 285 10.00 -0.26 -1.25
N GLY A 286 10.57 0.58 -2.13
CA GLY A 286 11.72 0.25 -2.95
C GLY A 286 13.08 0.48 -2.30
N GLY A 287 13.21 1.38 -1.33
CA GLY A 287 14.51 1.73 -0.76
C GLY A 287 15.37 2.60 -1.70
N PRO A 288 16.70 2.62 -1.51
CA PRO A 288 17.65 3.41 -2.29
C PRO A 288 17.56 3.14 -3.79
N THR A 289 17.65 4.20 -4.61
CA THR A 289 17.63 4.10 -6.07
C THR A 289 18.98 4.36 -6.72
N VAL A 290 19.93 4.92 -5.97
CA VAL A 290 21.31 5.14 -6.39
C VAL A 290 22.28 4.54 -5.37
N GLN A 291 23.53 4.31 -5.77
CA GLN A 291 24.57 3.97 -4.80
C GLN A 291 24.80 5.16 -3.87
N TYR A 292 25.03 4.87 -2.60
CA TYR A 292 25.34 5.85 -1.57
C TYR A 292 26.42 5.26 -0.68
N GLU A 293 27.28 6.12 -0.16
CA GLU A 293 28.26 5.70 0.84
C GLU A 293 27.56 5.61 2.21
N PRO A 294 27.67 4.47 2.92
CA PRO A 294 27.38 4.42 4.34
C PRO A 294 28.30 5.42 5.06
N LEU A 295 27.84 5.97 6.20
CA LEU A 295 28.69 6.79 7.08
C LEU A 295 30.09 6.17 7.22
N SER A 296 31.10 6.81 6.64
CA SER A 296 32.48 6.70 7.11
C SER A 296 32.62 7.70 8.27
N LEU A 297 33.21 7.25 9.37
CA LEU A 297 33.80 8.19 10.32
C LEU A 297 34.83 8.98 9.53
N SER A 298 34.61 10.29 9.38
CA SER A 298 35.66 11.19 8.90
C SER A 298 36.87 11.01 9.81
N ALA A 299 38.07 10.94 9.22
CA ALA A 299 39.32 10.82 9.95
C ALA A 299 39.56 12.00 10.92
N ASP A 300 38.77 13.08 10.78
CA ASP A 300 38.91 14.35 11.49
C ASP A 300 37.90 14.53 12.65
N GLY A 301 37.08 13.51 12.98
CA GLY A 301 36.18 13.57 14.14
C GLY A 301 34.98 14.52 14.01
N GLU A 302 34.86 15.28 12.93
CA GLU A 302 33.66 16.06 12.62
C GLU A 302 32.59 15.17 11.97
N ALA A 303 31.48 14.96 12.67
CA ALA A 303 30.31 14.28 12.12
C ALA A 303 29.84 15.02 10.86
N SER A 304 30.12 14.45 9.69
CA SER A 304 29.56 14.92 8.43
C SER A 304 28.04 15.05 8.60
N SER A 305 27.49 16.24 8.43
CA SER A 305 26.08 16.57 8.64
C SER A 305 25.21 15.99 7.51
N ILE A 306 25.24 14.68 7.33
CA ILE A 306 24.48 13.98 6.30
C ILE A 306 23.00 14.05 6.69
N ALA A 307 22.19 14.67 5.84
CA ALA A 307 20.75 14.69 5.99
C ALA A 307 20.17 13.30 5.69
N TYR A 308 19.26 12.82 6.56
CA TYR A 308 18.54 11.57 6.40
C TYR A 308 17.06 11.82 6.10
N ASP A 309 16.47 10.95 5.27
CA ASP A 309 15.03 10.84 5.10
C ASP A 309 14.52 9.43 5.42
N TYR A 310 13.20 9.31 5.48
CA TYR A 310 12.48 8.07 5.75
C TYR A 310 11.53 7.70 4.60
N GLU A 311 11.83 8.15 3.37
CA GLU A 311 10.93 7.95 2.22
C GLU A 311 10.69 6.47 1.90
N THR A 312 11.64 5.59 2.23
CA THR A 312 11.51 4.13 2.07
C THR A 312 10.30 3.56 2.80
N ILE A 313 9.99 4.07 3.99
CA ILE A 313 8.92 3.54 4.86
C ILE A 313 7.65 4.36 4.82
N LYS A 314 7.62 5.46 4.04
CA LYS A 314 6.44 6.30 3.87
C LYS A 314 5.33 5.48 3.21
N ASN A 315 4.28 5.17 3.95
CA ASN A 315 3.18 4.32 3.50
C ASN A 315 1.93 5.10 3.09
N ILE A 316 1.79 6.36 3.53
CA ILE A 316 0.62 7.17 3.23
C ILE A 316 0.96 8.64 2.96
N ASP A 317 0.26 9.26 2.03
CA ASP A 317 0.24 10.72 1.89
C ASP A 317 -1.21 11.21 1.98
N PRO A 318 -1.70 11.61 3.18
CA PRO A 318 -3.09 12.02 3.36
C PRO A 318 -3.51 13.17 2.44
N HIS A 319 -2.65 14.17 2.27
CA HIS A 319 -2.94 15.30 1.39
C HIS A 319 -3.00 14.86 -0.07
N GLY A 320 -2.02 14.06 -0.51
CA GLY A 320 -2.01 13.49 -1.85
C GLY A 320 -3.24 12.63 -2.14
N THR A 321 -3.65 11.76 -1.20
CA THR A 321 -4.84 10.93 -1.34
C THR A 321 -6.11 11.77 -1.50
N ASP A 322 -6.25 12.81 -0.69
CA ASP A 322 -7.50 13.56 -0.59
C ASP A 322 -7.64 14.56 -1.74
N PHE A 323 -6.58 15.30 -2.06
CA PHE A 323 -6.66 16.45 -2.95
C PHE A 323 -6.10 16.22 -4.35
N CYS A 324 -5.47 15.07 -4.65
CA CYS A 324 -5.07 14.80 -6.03
C CYS A 324 -6.29 14.68 -6.95
N VAL A 325 -6.17 15.17 -8.18
CA VAL A 325 -7.27 15.19 -9.14
C VAL A 325 -7.54 13.80 -9.71
N LYS A 326 -6.47 13.05 -10.04
CA LYS A 326 -6.56 11.81 -10.81
C LYS A 326 -6.74 10.58 -9.92
N VAL A 327 -7.54 9.62 -10.38
CA VAL A 327 -7.73 8.29 -9.77
C VAL A 327 -6.39 7.56 -9.70
N LYS A 328 -5.60 7.62 -10.79
CA LYS A 328 -4.28 6.99 -10.85
C LYS A 328 -3.32 7.51 -9.77
N ASP A 329 -3.34 8.80 -9.50
CA ASP A 329 -2.43 9.42 -8.53
C ASP A 329 -2.90 9.16 -7.10
N GLY A 330 -4.20 9.19 -6.84
CA GLY A 330 -4.76 8.88 -5.52
C GLY A 330 -4.42 7.47 -5.06
N MET A 331 -4.44 6.51 -5.98
CA MET A 331 -3.98 5.15 -5.72
C MET A 331 -2.52 5.10 -5.30
N ARG A 332 -1.64 5.93 -5.86
CA ARG A 332 -0.19 5.94 -5.55
C ARG A 332 0.13 6.52 -4.17
N TYR A 333 -0.75 7.35 -3.63
CA TYR A 333 -0.61 7.96 -2.31
C TYR A 333 -1.22 7.12 -1.18
N TRP A 334 -2.02 6.12 -1.53
CA TRP A 334 -2.68 5.20 -0.59
C TRP A 334 -1.94 3.86 -0.49
N ASN A 335 -1.52 3.47 0.72
CA ASN A 335 -0.76 2.23 0.96
C ASN A 335 0.47 2.10 0.04
N MET A 336 1.28 3.15 0.01
CA MET A 336 2.33 3.41 -0.98
C MET A 336 3.32 2.25 -1.13
N THR A 337 3.69 1.59 -0.02
CA THR A 337 4.66 0.48 -0.07
C THR A 337 4.08 -0.76 -0.74
N VAL A 338 2.79 -1.04 -0.52
CA VAL A 338 2.07 -2.13 -1.19
C VAL A 338 1.78 -1.77 -2.66
N GLN A 339 1.50 -0.51 -2.97
CA GLN A 339 1.36 -0.05 -4.35
C GLN A 339 2.66 -0.21 -5.13
N TRP A 340 3.80 0.09 -4.49
CA TRP A 340 5.11 -0.20 -5.07
C TRP A 340 5.27 -1.70 -5.33
N TRP A 341 4.92 -2.55 -4.35
CA TRP A 341 4.99 -4.01 -4.48
C TRP A 341 4.15 -4.53 -5.65
N LEU A 342 2.89 -4.09 -5.74
CA LEU A 342 1.97 -4.45 -6.83
C LEU A 342 2.53 -3.99 -8.18
N ALA A 343 3.06 -2.77 -8.25
CA ALA A 343 3.64 -2.24 -9.47
C ALA A 343 4.88 -3.03 -9.92
N GLN A 344 5.76 -3.41 -8.99
CA GLN A 344 7.00 -4.13 -9.31
C GLN A 344 6.77 -5.59 -9.66
N TYR A 345 5.96 -6.30 -8.88
CA TYR A 345 5.90 -7.76 -8.94
C TYR A 345 4.70 -8.29 -9.71
N ILE A 346 3.58 -7.56 -9.73
CA ILE A 346 2.33 -8.01 -10.37
C ILE A 346 2.08 -7.29 -11.68
N TYR A 347 2.08 -5.95 -11.68
CA TYR A 347 1.74 -5.16 -12.87
C TYR A 347 2.77 -5.32 -14.00
N LYS A 348 4.07 -5.34 -13.66
CA LYS A 348 5.16 -5.58 -14.63
C LYS A 348 5.12 -6.97 -15.24
N SER A 349 4.72 -7.96 -14.45
CA SER A 349 4.66 -9.38 -14.83
C SER A 349 3.31 -9.79 -15.43
N ALA A 350 2.36 -8.86 -15.56
CA ALA A 350 1.03 -9.14 -16.08
C ALA A 350 1.10 -9.62 -17.54
N PRO A 351 0.32 -10.65 -17.94
CA PRO A 351 0.39 -11.25 -19.27
C PRO A 351 -0.26 -10.42 -20.38
N PHE A 352 -0.61 -9.17 -20.10
CA PHE A 352 -1.37 -8.29 -21.01
C PHE A 352 -0.55 -7.08 -21.44
N HIS A 353 -0.72 -6.64 -22.68
CA HIS A 353 -0.09 -5.41 -23.17
C HIS A 353 -0.89 -4.14 -22.84
N SER A 354 -2.22 -4.23 -22.83
CA SER A 354 -3.10 -3.09 -22.56
C SER A 354 -2.96 -2.60 -21.12
N TYR A 355 -2.76 -1.28 -20.94
CA TYR A 355 -2.68 -0.63 -19.63
C TYR A 355 -3.87 -0.98 -18.71
N VAL A 356 -5.09 -0.98 -19.27
CA VAL A 356 -6.32 -1.25 -18.50
C VAL A 356 -6.37 -2.71 -18.07
N MET A 357 -6.00 -3.66 -18.96
CA MET A 357 -5.99 -5.08 -18.62
C MET A 357 -4.90 -5.44 -17.61
N ARG A 358 -3.72 -4.82 -17.69
CA ARG A 358 -2.68 -4.94 -16.66
C ARG A 358 -3.15 -4.41 -15.32
N SER A 359 -3.89 -3.30 -15.33
CA SER A 359 -4.50 -2.73 -14.12
C SER A 359 -5.56 -3.68 -13.55
N ALA A 360 -6.44 -4.24 -14.39
CA ALA A 360 -7.44 -5.23 -13.96
C ALA A 360 -6.82 -6.48 -13.36
N TRP A 361 -5.77 -7.03 -13.99
CA TRP A 361 -4.99 -8.13 -13.44
C TRP A 361 -4.41 -7.79 -12.06
N THR A 362 -3.80 -6.61 -11.93
CA THR A 362 -3.21 -6.16 -10.67
C THR A 362 -4.27 -5.99 -9.58
N MET A 363 -5.42 -5.42 -9.91
CA MET A 363 -6.53 -5.22 -8.96
C MET A 363 -7.22 -6.54 -8.59
N LEU A 364 -7.29 -7.52 -9.48
CA LEU A 364 -7.78 -8.87 -9.16
C LEU A 364 -6.89 -9.55 -8.12
N ILE A 365 -5.57 -9.53 -8.32
CA ILE A 365 -4.61 -10.08 -7.36
C ILE A 365 -4.65 -9.30 -6.04
N SER A 366 -4.81 -7.97 -6.10
CA SER A 366 -4.99 -7.13 -4.90
C SER A 366 -6.25 -7.49 -4.12
N ALA A 367 -7.38 -7.72 -4.80
CA ALA A 367 -8.63 -8.13 -4.17
C ALA A 367 -8.47 -9.50 -3.48
N TYR A 368 -7.88 -10.46 -4.17
CA TYR A 368 -7.60 -11.79 -3.62
C TYR A 368 -6.68 -11.72 -2.40
N TRP A 369 -5.65 -10.87 -2.44
CA TRP A 369 -4.78 -10.63 -1.29
C TRP A 369 -5.59 -10.10 -0.10
N HIS A 370 -6.52 -9.16 -0.31
CA HIS A 370 -7.39 -8.67 0.77
C HIS A 370 -8.36 -9.72 1.32
N GLY A 371 -8.84 -10.66 0.50
CA GLY A 371 -9.63 -11.82 0.94
C GLY A 371 -10.59 -12.34 -0.13
N ILE A 372 -11.42 -13.32 0.26
CA ILE A 372 -12.35 -14.01 -0.65
C ILE A 372 -13.77 -13.42 -0.68
N HIS A 373 -14.01 -12.33 0.07
CA HIS A 373 -15.32 -11.68 0.11
C HIS A 373 -15.64 -11.01 -1.24
N PRO A 374 -16.84 -11.25 -1.83
CA PRO A 374 -17.21 -10.71 -3.12
C PRO A 374 -17.10 -9.18 -3.23
N GLY A 375 -17.38 -8.47 -2.14
CA GLY A 375 -17.28 -7.01 -2.03
C GLY A 375 -15.90 -6.46 -2.40
N TYR A 376 -14.82 -7.18 -2.06
CA TYR A 376 -13.47 -6.81 -2.49
C TYR A 376 -13.35 -6.86 -4.02
N TYR A 377 -13.71 -7.97 -4.64
CA TYR A 377 -13.55 -8.15 -6.09
C TYR A 377 -14.29 -7.09 -6.88
N ILE A 378 -15.57 -6.85 -6.58
CA ILE A 378 -16.37 -5.86 -7.32
C ILE A 378 -15.88 -4.43 -7.08
N SER A 379 -15.34 -4.11 -5.90
CA SER A 379 -14.77 -2.79 -5.61
C SER A 379 -13.45 -2.58 -6.37
N PHE A 380 -12.50 -3.52 -6.24
CA PHE A 380 -11.20 -3.41 -6.91
C PHE A 380 -11.32 -3.46 -8.44
N LEU A 381 -12.23 -4.28 -8.99
CA LEU A 381 -12.45 -4.36 -10.43
C LEU A 381 -13.23 -3.17 -11.01
N THR A 382 -13.76 -2.27 -10.16
CA THR A 382 -14.29 -0.97 -10.61
C THR A 382 -13.17 0.02 -10.94
N ILE A 383 -11.98 -0.12 -10.33
CA ILE A 383 -10.83 0.77 -10.55
C ILE A 383 -10.39 0.83 -12.04
N PRO A 384 -10.17 -0.29 -12.75
CA PRO A 384 -9.79 -0.26 -14.17
C PRO A 384 -10.81 0.47 -15.06
N LEU A 385 -12.10 0.35 -14.75
CA LEU A 385 -13.15 1.07 -15.47
C LEU A 385 -13.03 2.59 -15.24
N CYS A 386 -12.83 3.03 -14.00
CA CYS A 386 -12.59 4.44 -13.69
C CYS A 386 -11.31 4.96 -14.35
N LEU A 387 -10.23 4.16 -14.40
CA LEU A 387 -8.99 4.52 -15.09
C LEU A 387 -9.18 4.64 -16.61
N ALA A 388 -10.00 3.77 -17.21
CA ALA A 388 -10.34 3.86 -18.63
C ALA A 388 -11.14 5.13 -18.93
N ALA A 389 -12.14 5.45 -18.11
CA ALA A 389 -12.94 6.67 -18.22
C ALA A 389 -12.08 7.94 -18.06
N GLU A 390 -11.22 7.97 -17.04
CA GLU A 390 -10.25 9.04 -16.79
C GLU A 390 -9.33 9.25 -18.00
N GLY A 391 -8.73 8.17 -18.53
CA GLY A 391 -7.82 8.23 -19.67
C GLY A 391 -8.50 8.72 -20.96
N ALA A 392 -9.74 8.29 -21.19
CA ALA A 392 -10.55 8.72 -22.33
C ALA A 392 -10.92 10.21 -22.25
N MET A 393 -11.38 10.68 -21.08
CA MET A 393 -11.74 12.08 -20.87
C MET A 393 -10.53 13.02 -20.92
N GLU A 394 -9.40 12.62 -20.33
CA GLU A 394 -8.14 13.37 -20.44
C GLU A 394 -7.72 13.50 -21.91
N SER A 395 -7.84 12.42 -22.68
CA SER A 395 -7.43 12.40 -24.09
C SER A 395 -8.39 13.09 -25.04
N GLY A 396 -9.70 13.05 -24.78
CA GLY A 396 -10.73 13.58 -25.66
C GLY A 396 -11.12 15.02 -25.37
N LEU A 397 -11.03 15.44 -24.11
CA LEU A 397 -11.54 16.74 -23.64
C LEU A 397 -10.51 17.53 -22.83
N LEU A 398 -10.09 17.02 -21.67
CA LEU A 398 -9.47 17.85 -20.63
C LEU A 398 -8.12 18.45 -21.02
N LYS A 399 -7.29 17.70 -21.76
CA LYS A 399 -5.98 18.20 -22.24
C LYS A 399 -6.08 19.33 -23.26
N HIS A 400 -7.28 19.62 -23.74
CA HIS A 400 -7.55 20.56 -24.80
C HIS A 400 -8.37 21.78 -24.38
N LEU A 401 -8.73 21.85 -23.09
CA LEU A 401 -9.41 23.02 -22.54
C LEU A 401 -8.42 24.19 -22.40
N SER A 402 -8.95 25.40 -22.38
CA SER A 402 -8.18 26.58 -21.95
C SER A 402 -7.69 26.41 -20.51
N PRO A 403 -6.72 27.20 -20.02
CA PRO A 403 -6.27 27.12 -18.63
C PRO A 403 -7.40 27.26 -17.60
N SER A 404 -8.35 28.19 -17.83
CA SER A 404 -9.53 28.36 -16.96
C SER A 404 -10.49 27.16 -17.06
N GLY A 405 -10.69 26.60 -18.26
CA GLY A 405 -11.50 25.40 -18.45
C GLY A 405 -10.86 24.17 -17.80
N ARG A 406 -9.52 24.06 -17.83
CA ARG A 406 -8.78 22.99 -17.18
C ARG A 406 -8.95 23.02 -15.67
N LEU A 407 -8.92 24.20 -15.05
CA LEU A 407 -9.15 24.34 -13.61
C LEU A 407 -10.51 23.78 -13.17
N TRP A 408 -11.59 24.16 -13.87
CA TRP A 408 -12.92 23.60 -13.60
C TRP A 408 -13.01 22.11 -13.90
N GLY A 409 -12.38 21.67 -14.98
CA GLY A 409 -12.26 20.26 -15.33
C GLY A 409 -11.57 19.43 -14.24
N ASP A 410 -10.50 19.96 -13.65
CA ASP A 410 -9.75 19.32 -12.57
C ASP A 410 -10.58 19.25 -11.28
N TRP A 411 -11.38 20.28 -10.94
CA TRP A 411 -12.32 20.23 -9.81
C TRP A 411 -13.42 19.18 -10.00
N ILE A 412 -14.01 19.12 -11.20
CA ILE A 412 -15.02 18.10 -11.54
C ILE A 412 -14.39 16.71 -11.47
N GLN A 413 -13.20 16.53 -12.05
CA GLN A 413 -12.51 15.24 -12.03
C GLN A 413 -12.15 14.81 -10.61
N TRP A 414 -11.66 15.73 -9.76
CA TRP A 414 -11.42 15.48 -8.35
C TRP A 414 -12.70 15.04 -7.63
N PHE A 415 -13.82 15.75 -7.84
CA PHE A 415 -15.11 15.40 -7.24
C PHE A 415 -15.55 13.99 -7.66
N MET A 416 -15.50 13.69 -8.96
CA MET A 416 -15.86 12.38 -9.50
C MET A 416 -14.95 11.27 -8.99
N LYS A 417 -13.63 11.53 -8.86
CA LYS A 417 -12.67 10.62 -8.23
C LYS A 417 -13.09 10.29 -6.81
N MET A 418 -13.39 11.31 -5.99
CA MET A 418 -13.80 11.10 -4.60
C MET A 418 -15.10 10.29 -4.52
N ARG A 419 -16.11 10.60 -5.35
CA ARG A 419 -17.36 9.82 -5.40
C ARG A 419 -17.13 8.37 -5.84
N ALA A 420 -16.20 8.13 -6.77
CA ALA A 420 -15.84 6.78 -7.17
C ALA A 420 -15.15 6.01 -6.02
N TYR A 421 -14.27 6.67 -5.26
CA TYR A 421 -13.67 6.08 -4.06
C TYR A 421 -14.69 5.80 -2.96
N ASP A 422 -15.63 6.73 -2.71
CA ASP A 422 -16.72 6.52 -1.75
C ASP A 422 -17.53 5.27 -2.12
N TYR A 423 -17.91 5.15 -3.40
CA TYR A 423 -18.67 4.04 -3.92
C TYR A 423 -17.94 2.68 -3.85
N MET A 424 -16.65 2.66 -4.19
CA MET A 424 -15.82 1.46 -4.07
C MET A 424 -15.54 1.10 -2.60
N CYS A 425 -15.45 2.09 -1.71
CA CYS A 425 -15.31 1.84 -0.28
C CYS A 425 -16.52 1.08 0.26
N MET A 426 -17.74 1.44 -0.16
CA MET A 426 -18.96 0.74 0.25
C MET A 426 -18.89 -0.77 -0.03
N GLY A 427 -18.48 -1.17 -1.24
CA GLY A 427 -18.31 -2.60 -1.54
C GLY A 427 -17.18 -3.25 -0.72
N PHE A 428 -16.09 -2.51 -0.47
CA PHE A 428 -14.98 -3.00 0.36
C PHE A 428 -15.40 -3.24 1.82
N VAL A 429 -16.21 -2.35 2.42
CA VAL A 429 -16.59 -2.43 3.84
C VAL A 429 -17.85 -3.25 4.11
N LEU A 430 -18.74 -3.41 3.12
CA LEU A 430 -19.92 -4.27 3.25
C LEU A 430 -19.61 -5.76 3.11
N LEU A 431 -18.50 -6.11 2.45
CA LEU A 431 -17.94 -7.45 2.26
C LEU A 431 -18.81 -8.41 1.44
N THR A 432 -20.08 -8.58 1.79
CA THR A 432 -20.98 -9.55 1.16
C THR A 432 -21.46 -9.07 -0.21
N PHE A 433 -21.74 -10.02 -1.10
CA PHE A 433 -22.32 -9.71 -2.41
C PHE A 433 -23.69 -9.06 -2.25
N GLU A 434 -24.54 -9.62 -1.38
CA GLU A 434 -25.91 -9.17 -1.16
C GLU A 434 -25.96 -7.72 -0.65
N ASP A 435 -25.24 -7.40 0.44
CA ASP A 435 -25.22 -6.03 0.99
C ASP A 435 -24.70 -5.02 -0.03
N THR A 436 -23.63 -5.39 -0.75
CA THR A 436 -23.02 -4.49 -1.74
C THR A 436 -23.96 -4.21 -2.90
N ILE A 437 -24.58 -5.25 -3.47
CA ILE A 437 -25.51 -5.12 -4.59
C ILE A 437 -26.79 -4.41 -4.16
N ARG A 438 -27.31 -4.68 -2.95
CA ARG A 438 -28.45 -3.97 -2.38
C ARG A 438 -28.15 -2.48 -2.24
N TYR A 439 -26.97 -2.12 -1.72
CA TYR A 439 -26.57 -0.72 -1.62
C TYR A 439 -26.40 -0.08 -3.00
N TRP A 440 -25.63 -0.69 -3.91
CA TRP A 440 -25.36 -0.11 -5.24
C TRP A 440 -26.61 -0.01 -6.13
N SER A 441 -27.53 -0.98 -6.06
CA SER A 441 -28.82 -0.90 -6.74
C SER A 441 -29.69 0.25 -6.23
N SER A 442 -29.67 0.51 -4.91
CA SER A 442 -30.42 1.63 -4.31
C SER A 442 -29.95 3.02 -4.79
N ILE A 443 -28.72 3.11 -5.30
CA ILE A 443 -28.15 4.31 -5.92
C ILE A 443 -27.94 4.15 -7.44
N TYR A 444 -28.64 3.20 -8.05
CA TYR A 444 -28.70 2.97 -9.50
C TYR A 444 -27.35 2.74 -10.18
N TYR A 445 -26.39 2.14 -9.47
CA TYR A 445 -25.04 1.87 -9.98
C TYR A 445 -24.37 3.12 -10.61
N CYS A 446 -24.66 4.31 -10.04
CA CYS A 446 -24.36 5.60 -10.66
C CYS A 446 -22.89 5.78 -11.09
N ILE A 447 -21.94 5.21 -10.34
CA ILE A 447 -20.52 5.28 -10.68
C ILE A 447 -20.16 4.37 -11.86
N HIS A 448 -20.70 3.15 -11.95
CA HIS A 448 -20.49 2.28 -13.11
C HIS A 448 -21.08 2.90 -14.38
N VAL A 449 -22.33 3.36 -14.29
CA VAL A 449 -23.03 4.03 -15.40
C VAL A 449 -22.27 5.29 -15.82
N GLY A 450 -21.87 6.12 -14.85
CA GLY A 450 -21.10 7.33 -15.11
C GLY A 450 -19.74 7.03 -15.75
N ALA A 451 -18.99 6.05 -15.25
CA ALA A 451 -17.69 5.70 -15.80
C ALA A 451 -17.79 5.18 -17.26
N VAL A 452 -18.80 4.36 -17.57
CA VAL A 452 -19.07 3.92 -18.96
C VAL A 452 -19.43 5.12 -19.83
N PHE A 453 -20.31 6.01 -19.36
CA PHE A 453 -20.68 7.22 -20.09
C PHE A 453 -19.46 8.11 -20.40
N PHE A 454 -18.64 8.42 -19.40
CA PHE A 454 -17.44 9.26 -19.59
C PHE A 454 -16.38 8.58 -20.47
N PHE A 455 -16.25 7.26 -20.38
CA PHE A 455 -15.39 6.50 -21.29
C PHE A 455 -15.84 6.65 -22.75
N LEU A 456 -17.13 6.45 -23.03
CA LEU A 456 -17.69 6.58 -24.37
C LEU A 456 -17.60 8.02 -24.88
N LEU A 457 -17.98 9.00 -24.06
CA LEU A 457 -17.92 10.42 -24.40
C LEU A 457 -16.48 10.86 -24.73
N GLY A 458 -15.51 10.56 -23.87
CA GLY A 458 -14.11 10.89 -24.09
C GLY A 458 -13.55 10.25 -25.36
N THR A 459 -13.96 9.01 -25.66
CA THR A 459 -13.57 8.30 -26.88
C THR A 459 -14.15 8.95 -28.13
N VAL A 460 -15.45 9.28 -28.14
CA VAL A 460 -16.12 9.94 -29.26
C VAL A 460 -15.50 11.31 -29.53
N LEU A 461 -15.31 12.14 -28.50
CA LEU A 461 -14.66 13.45 -28.63
C LEU A 461 -13.23 13.33 -29.18
N GLY A 462 -12.48 12.33 -28.71
CA GLY A 462 -11.14 12.05 -29.22
C GLY A 462 -11.12 11.65 -30.70
N ILE A 463 -12.10 10.85 -31.16
CA ILE A 463 -12.23 10.46 -32.58
C ILE A 463 -12.64 11.65 -33.45
N GLN A 464 -13.65 12.42 -33.04
CA GLN A 464 -14.12 13.59 -33.77
C GLN A 464 -13.00 14.60 -33.98
N ARG A 465 -12.18 14.84 -32.95
CA ARG A 465 -11.04 15.75 -33.04
C ARG A 465 -9.96 15.26 -33.99
N LYS A 466 -9.66 13.96 -34.00
CA LYS A 466 -8.72 13.35 -34.98
C LYS A 466 -9.23 13.49 -36.42
N ARG A 467 -10.55 13.32 -36.63
CA ARG A 467 -11.20 13.50 -37.94
C ARG A 467 -11.28 14.95 -38.40
N GLY A 468 -11.32 15.92 -37.47
CA GLY A 468 -11.30 17.35 -37.78
C GLY A 468 -9.92 17.94 -38.05
N SER A 469 -8.84 17.19 -37.85
CA SER A 469 -7.45 17.64 -38.02
C SER A 469 -6.71 17.26 -39.35
N PRO A 470 -7.34 16.91 -40.49
CA PRO A 470 -6.62 16.69 -41.74
C PRO A 470 -6.55 18.00 -42.55
N LYS A 471 -5.53 18.85 -42.30
CA LYS A 471 -5.15 19.90 -43.29
C LYS A 471 -3.72 20.49 -43.22
N ASP A 472 -2.87 20.16 -42.26
CA ASP A 472 -1.50 20.72 -42.17
C ASP A 472 -0.35 19.79 -42.61
N LYS A 473 -0.56 18.98 -43.67
CA LYS A 473 0.53 18.20 -44.31
C LYS A 473 0.67 18.39 -45.82
N GLN A 474 0.22 19.54 -46.35
CA GLN A 474 0.55 19.95 -47.72
C GLN A 474 0.98 21.41 -47.69
N GLY A 475 2.29 21.64 -47.62
CA GLY A 475 2.85 23.00 -47.56
C GLY A 475 4.34 23.04 -47.24
N ALA A 476 5.15 22.23 -47.90
CA ALA A 476 6.59 22.47 -48.00
C ALA A 476 6.93 22.60 -49.49
N PRO A 477 7.33 23.78 -49.99
CA PRO A 477 7.78 23.94 -51.37
C PRO A 477 9.05 23.12 -51.59
N GLN A 478 9.04 22.30 -52.64
CA GLN A 478 10.25 21.66 -53.15
C GLN A 478 11.17 22.73 -53.73
N ASN A 479 12.40 22.85 -53.19
CA ASN A 479 13.46 23.61 -53.84
C ASN A 479 13.80 22.99 -55.21
N PRO A 480 13.80 23.77 -56.31
CA PRO A 480 14.34 23.31 -57.58
C PRO A 480 15.86 23.21 -57.48
N LYS A 481 16.40 22.09 -57.93
CA LYS A 481 17.84 21.84 -58.09
C LYS A 481 18.44 22.89 -59.05
N GLN A 482 19.54 23.52 -58.63
CA GLN A 482 20.49 24.15 -59.56
C GLN A 482 21.47 23.07 -60.05
N GLN A 483 21.61 23.00 -61.37
CA GLN A 483 22.70 22.34 -62.09
C GLN A 483 23.96 23.22 -62.01
N GLU A 484 25.07 22.67 -61.54
CA GLU A 484 26.35 22.47 -62.25
C GLU A 484 27.38 21.84 -61.30
#